data_AF-A0A935UQC1-F1
#
_entry.id   AF-A0A935UQC1-F1
#
_cell.length_a   1.000
_cell.length_b   1.000
_cell.length_c   1.000
_cell.angle_alpha   90.00
_cell.angle_beta   90.00
_cell.angle_gamma   90.00
#
_symmetry.space_group_name_H-M   'P 1'
#
loop_
_entity.id
_entity.type
_entity.pdbx_description
1 polymer ?
#
loop_
_entity_poly.entity_id
_entity_poly.type
_entity_poly.pdbx_seq_one_letter_code
_entity_poly.pdbx_strand_id
1 'polypeptide(L)'
;MRRNRAGWAAALVLVLYSVLVSYSAAHHEPWRDEAQAWLIVRDLPLPAVFQQMVYEGTPALWHMILLPFAKQGAPYAAEAAVHILLAIAAVALLLRRGPFPLWFKALFVFSYYMSYEYAVIARNYNLTVLLLFALAALCHPRTV
;
A
#
# COMPACT_ATOMS: atom_id res chain seq x y z
N MET A 1 30.29 3.53 -12.83
CA MET A 1 30.03 2.16 -12.29
C MET A 1 29.25 2.12 -10.96
N ARG A 2 29.50 2.99 -9.98
CA ARG A 2 28.84 2.96 -8.64
C ARG A 2 27.31 3.20 -8.67
N ARG A 3 26.82 4.05 -9.58
CA ARG A 3 25.39 4.38 -9.77
C ARG A 3 24.56 3.18 -10.26
N ASN A 4 25.14 2.29 -11.07
CA ASN A 4 24.45 1.09 -11.56
C ASN A 4 24.30 0.03 -10.46
N ARG A 5 25.33 -0.17 -9.62
CA ARG A 5 25.25 -1.14 -8.49
C ARG A 5 24.19 -0.75 -7.46
N ALA A 6 24.07 0.54 -7.15
CA ALA A 6 23.02 1.04 -6.25
C ALA A 6 21.61 0.86 -6.83
N GLY A 7 21.44 1.02 -8.14
CA GLY A 7 20.17 0.76 -8.84
C GLY A 7 19.75 -0.70 -8.78
N TRP A 8 20.67 -1.63 -9.08
CA TRP A 8 20.40 -3.07 -8.98
C TRP A 8 20.10 -3.53 -7.55
N ALA A 9 20.81 -3.00 -6.56
CA ALA A 9 20.56 -3.33 -5.16
C ALA A 9 19.19 -2.82 -4.68
N ALA A 10 18.78 -1.61 -5.10
CA ALA A 10 17.42 -1.12 -4.82
C ALA A 10 16.34 -1.95 -5.53
N ALA A 11 16.58 -2.37 -6.78
CA ALA A 11 15.67 -3.26 -7.49
C ALA A 11 15.53 -4.61 -6.80
N LEU A 12 16.64 -5.19 -6.32
CA LEU A 12 16.63 -6.43 -5.54
C LEU A 12 15.81 -6.29 -4.26
N VAL A 13 15.99 -5.19 -3.51
CA VAL A 13 15.19 -4.91 -2.30
C VAL A 13 13.70 -4.84 -2.65
N LEU A 14 13.32 -4.16 -3.74
CA LEU A 14 11.93 -4.07 -4.16
C LEU A 14 11.34 -5.43 -4.55
N VAL A 15 12.09 -6.25 -5.27
CA VAL A 15 11.67 -7.60 -5.68
C VAL A 15 11.48 -8.49 -4.44
N LEU A 16 12.46 -8.52 -3.54
CA LEU A 16 12.39 -9.29 -2.30
C LEU A 16 11.21 -8.85 -1.43
N TYR A 17 10.99 -7.54 -1.29
CA TYR A 17 9.84 -7.00 -0.60
C TYR A 17 8.52 -7.42 -1.25
N SER A 18 8.42 -7.32 -2.58
CA SER A 18 7.22 -7.69 -3.33
C SER A 18 6.87 -9.17 -3.18
N VAL A 19 7.87 -10.05 -3.22
CA VAL A 19 7.71 -11.49 -2.98
C VAL A 19 7.25 -11.74 -1.54
N LEU A 20 7.91 -11.11 -0.56
CA LEU A 20 7.58 -11.26 0.85
C LEU A 20 6.13 -10.86 1.13
N VAL A 21 5.72 -9.64 0.76
CA VAL A 21 4.36 -9.16 1.06
C VAL A 21 3.29 -9.94 0.31
N SER A 22 3.57 -10.37 -0.92
CA SER A 22 2.63 -11.20 -1.69
C SER A 22 2.45 -12.58 -1.06
N TYR A 23 3.56 -13.20 -0.62
CA TYR A 23 3.52 -14.48 0.09
C TYR A 23 2.77 -14.35 1.42
N SER A 24 3.08 -13.33 2.21
CA SER A 24 2.43 -13.08 3.49
C SER A 24 0.93 -12.82 3.32
N ALA A 25 0.54 -11.99 2.37
CA ALA A 25 -0.87 -11.70 2.09
C ALA A 25 -1.64 -12.93 1.58
N ALA A 26 -1.00 -13.82 0.83
CA ALA A 26 -1.63 -15.07 0.38
C ALA A 26 -1.91 -16.06 1.53
N HIS A 27 -1.23 -15.92 2.67
CA HIS A 27 -1.40 -16.74 3.87
C HIS A 27 -2.03 -15.97 5.04
N HIS A 28 -2.41 -14.72 4.80
CA HIS A 28 -3.06 -13.86 5.80
C HIS A 28 -4.54 -14.15 5.84
N GLU A 29 -5.08 -14.33 7.03
CA GLU A 29 -6.53 -14.41 7.25
C GLU A 29 -7.08 -12.98 7.39
N PRO A 30 -7.95 -12.53 6.47
CA PRO A 30 -8.45 -11.17 6.48
C PRO A 30 -9.20 -10.86 7.78
N TRP A 31 -8.87 -9.74 8.39
CA TRP A 31 -9.53 -9.30 9.59
C TRP A 31 -10.94 -8.76 9.29
N ARG A 32 -11.76 -8.69 10.34
CA ARG A 32 -13.16 -8.26 10.23
C ARG A 32 -13.29 -6.87 9.59
N ASP A 33 -12.41 -5.97 9.97
CA ASP A 33 -12.33 -4.57 9.52
C ASP A 33 -11.84 -4.43 8.08
N GLU A 34 -11.02 -5.37 7.57
CA GLU A 34 -10.70 -5.47 6.14
C GLU A 34 -11.96 -5.86 5.36
N ALA A 35 -12.60 -6.96 5.78
CA ALA A 35 -13.82 -7.44 5.13
C ALA A 35 -14.95 -6.40 5.14
N GLN A 36 -15.06 -5.61 6.22
CA GLN A 36 -16.05 -4.53 6.33
C GLN A 36 -15.91 -3.50 5.20
N ALA A 37 -14.69 -3.02 4.92
CA ALA A 37 -14.46 -2.02 3.88
C ALA A 37 -14.91 -2.52 2.50
N TRP A 38 -14.61 -3.78 2.18
CA TRP A 38 -15.06 -4.43 0.96
C TRP A 38 -16.59 -4.59 0.90
N LEU A 39 -17.21 -5.09 1.97
CA LEU A 39 -18.65 -5.30 2.04
C LEU A 39 -19.44 -3.99 1.88
N ILE A 40 -18.98 -2.90 2.52
CA ILE A 40 -19.57 -1.56 2.38
C ILE A 40 -19.67 -1.17 0.91
N VAL A 41 -18.58 -1.26 0.15
CA VAL A 41 -18.55 -0.81 -1.25
C VAL A 41 -19.24 -1.79 -2.20
N ARG A 42 -19.25 -3.08 -1.86
CA ARG A 42 -19.96 -4.12 -2.61
C ARG A 42 -21.47 -3.90 -2.52
N ASP A 43 -22.00 -3.75 -1.30
CA ASP A 43 -23.43 -3.87 -1.03
C ASP A 43 -24.18 -2.53 -1.04
N LEU A 44 -23.52 -1.41 -0.70
CA LEU A 44 -24.19 -0.12 -0.60
C LEU A 44 -24.16 0.69 -1.91
N PRO A 45 -25.19 1.51 -2.20
CA PRO A 45 -25.10 2.53 -3.24
C PRO A 45 -24.10 3.62 -2.85
N LEU A 46 -23.51 4.31 -3.83
CA LEU A 46 -22.43 5.27 -3.60
C LEU A 46 -22.73 6.34 -2.53
N PRO A 47 -23.92 6.98 -2.47
CA PRO A 47 -24.23 7.93 -1.41
C PRO A 47 -24.20 7.33 -0.01
N ALA A 48 -24.64 6.08 0.13
CA ALA A 48 -24.64 5.37 1.41
C ALA A 48 -23.21 4.99 1.85
N VAL A 49 -22.29 4.76 0.91
CA VAL A 49 -20.85 4.59 1.24
C VAL A 49 -20.31 5.84 1.93
N PHE A 50 -20.62 7.04 1.43
CA PHE A 50 -20.18 8.28 2.08
C PHE A 50 -20.82 8.49 3.46
N GLN A 51 -22.08 8.08 3.64
CA GLN A 51 -22.74 8.12 4.95
C GLN A 51 -22.06 7.20 5.96
N GLN A 52 -21.53 6.04 5.52
CA GLN A 52 -20.79 5.14 6.41
C GLN A 52 -19.46 5.73 6.92
N MET A 53 -18.88 6.71 6.21
CA MET A 53 -17.57 7.26 6.59
C MET A 53 -17.57 7.98 7.94
N VAL A 54 -18.74 8.44 8.39
CA VAL A 54 -18.93 9.00 9.74
C VAL A 54 -18.64 7.96 10.81
N TYR A 55 -18.99 6.70 10.56
CA TYR A 55 -18.74 5.59 11.49
C TYR A 55 -17.34 4.99 11.32
N GLU A 56 -16.81 4.98 10.10
CA GLU A 56 -15.43 4.54 9.82
C GLU A 56 -14.38 5.46 10.48
N GLY A 57 -14.71 6.74 10.68
CA GLY A 57 -13.75 7.72 11.22
C GLY A 57 -12.57 8.01 10.27
N THR A 58 -12.67 7.59 9.01
CA THR A 58 -11.61 7.76 7.99
C THR A 58 -12.18 8.32 6.68
N PRO A 59 -11.35 9.01 5.85
CA PRO A 59 -11.80 9.48 4.55
C PRO A 59 -12.15 8.35 3.58
N ALA A 60 -13.07 8.61 2.65
CA ALA A 60 -13.61 7.62 1.71
C ALA A 60 -12.62 7.05 0.68
N LEU A 61 -11.39 7.54 0.60
CA LEU A 61 -10.48 7.23 -0.51
C LEU A 61 -10.21 5.73 -0.67
N TRP A 62 -10.00 5.00 0.43
CA TRP A 62 -9.81 3.53 0.39
C TRP A 62 -11.02 2.83 -0.23
N HIS A 63 -12.21 3.16 0.27
CA HIS A 63 -13.48 2.64 -0.25
C HIS A 63 -13.67 3.00 -1.73
N MET A 64 -13.33 4.21 -2.16
CA MET A 64 -13.48 4.62 -3.56
C MET A 64 -12.54 3.86 -4.50
N ILE A 65 -11.36 3.47 -4.03
CA ILE A 65 -10.43 2.63 -4.80
C ILE A 65 -10.99 1.21 -4.94
N LEU A 66 -11.60 0.65 -3.89
CA LEU A 66 -12.19 -0.69 -3.93
C LEU A 66 -13.50 -0.79 -4.73
N LEU A 67 -14.27 0.30 -4.75
CA LEU A 67 -15.58 0.39 -5.38
C LEU A 67 -15.67 -0.23 -6.79
N PRO A 68 -14.83 0.12 -7.78
CA PRO A 68 -14.94 -0.46 -9.12
C PRO A 68 -14.75 -1.99 -9.12
N PHE A 69 -13.86 -2.52 -8.29
CA PHE A 69 -13.59 -3.95 -8.22
C PHE A 69 -14.76 -4.71 -7.57
N ALA A 70 -15.24 -4.22 -6.43
CA ALA A 70 -16.33 -4.84 -5.71
C ALA A 70 -17.65 -4.78 -6.51
N LYS A 71 -17.95 -3.66 -7.17
CA LYS A 71 -19.17 -3.51 -8.01
C LYS A 71 -19.15 -4.36 -9.28
N GLN A 72 -17.97 -4.65 -9.81
CA GLN A 72 -17.82 -5.54 -10.98
C GLN A 72 -17.80 -7.02 -10.62
N GLY A 73 -17.97 -7.37 -9.33
CA GLY A 73 -17.99 -8.76 -8.87
C GLY A 73 -16.61 -9.42 -8.84
N ALA A 74 -15.53 -8.63 -8.72
CA ALA A 74 -14.20 -9.18 -8.52
C ALA A 74 -14.16 -10.04 -7.24
N PRO A 75 -13.26 -11.05 -7.17
CA PRO A 75 -13.10 -11.84 -5.95
C PRO A 75 -12.57 -10.96 -4.81
N TYR A 76 -12.87 -11.34 -3.57
CA TYR A 76 -12.42 -10.62 -2.38
C TYR A 76 -10.89 -10.42 -2.32
N ALA A 77 -10.13 -11.37 -2.86
CA ALA A 77 -8.67 -11.29 -3.00
C ALA A 77 -8.17 -10.06 -3.80
N ALA A 78 -9.04 -9.40 -4.57
CA ALA A 78 -8.70 -8.16 -5.25
C ALA A 78 -8.36 -7.03 -4.26
N GLU A 79 -8.96 -7.02 -3.05
CA GLU A 79 -8.62 -6.06 -1.99
C GLU A 79 -7.13 -6.16 -1.62
N ALA A 80 -6.67 -7.37 -1.30
CA ALA A 80 -5.27 -7.63 -0.98
C ALA A 80 -4.34 -7.30 -2.15
N ALA A 81 -4.72 -7.64 -3.38
CA ALA A 81 -3.92 -7.31 -4.57
C ALA A 81 -3.75 -5.80 -4.75
N VAL A 82 -4.83 -5.02 -4.61
CA VAL A 82 -4.78 -3.56 -4.67
C VAL A 82 -3.88 -3.01 -3.55
N HIS A 83 -4.02 -3.53 -2.34
CA HIS A 83 -3.22 -3.09 -1.20
C HIS A 83 -1.73 -3.36 -1.41
N ILE A 84 -1.35 -4.55 -1.87
CA ILE A 84 0.04 -4.91 -2.20
C ILE A 84 0.61 -3.95 -3.26
N LEU A 85 -0.16 -3.63 -4.30
CA LEU A 85 0.28 -2.71 -5.35
C LEU A 85 0.57 -1.31 -4.81
N LEU A 86 -0.27 -0.80 -3.91
CA LEU A 86 -0.05 0.49 -3.24
C LEU A 86 1.20 0.46 -2.34
N ALA A 87 1.42 -0.64 -1.61
CA ALA A 87 2.57 -0.80 -0.74
C ALA A 87 3.88 -0.88 -1.56
N ILE A 88 3.89 -1.64 -2.66
CA ILE A 88 5.00 -1.71 -3.61
C ILE A 88 5.28 -0.33 -4.21
N ALA A 89 4.24 0.43 -4.57
CA ALA A 89 4.39 1.79 -5.08
C ALA A 89 5.04 2.72 -4.05
N ALA A 90 4.63 2.63 -2.78
CA ALA A 90 5.21 3.41 -1.68
C ALA A 90 6.70 3.06 -1.48
N VAL A 91 7.04 1.77 -1.42
CA VAL A 91 8.43 1.31 -1.28
C VAL A 91 9.28 1.68 -2.49
N ALA A 92 8.75 1.54 -3.71
CA ALA A 92 9.44 1.96 -4.93
C ALA A 92 9.75 3.46 -4.88
N LEU A 93 8.83 4.28 -4.37
CA LEU A 93 9.04 5.70 -4.21
C LEU A 93 10.12 6.02 -3.15
N LEU A 94 10.08 5.37 -1.99
CA LEU A 94 11.10 5.52 -0.94
C LEU A 94 12.51 5.14 -1.46
N LEU A 95 12.63 4.02 -2.16
CA LEU A 95 13.90 3.57 -2.74
C LEU A 95 14.42 4.58 -3.76
N ARG A 96 13.54 5.05 -4.66
CA ARG A 96 13.87 5.97 -5.75
C ARG A 96 14.07 7.41 -5.33
N ARG A 97 13.41 7.91 -4.28
CA ARG A 97 13.41 9.34 -3.93
C ARG A 97 13.90 9.63 -2.51
N GLY A 98 13.82 8.69 -1.56
CA GLY A 98 14.24 8.92 -0.18
C GLY A 98 15.73 9.32 -0.05
N PRO A 99 16.09 10.29 0.82
CA PRO A 99 17.46 10.79 0.95
C PRO A 99 18.41 9.85 1.72
N PHE A 100 17.89 8.72 2.21
CA PHE A 100 18.63 7.79 3.07
C PHE A 100 19.56 6.83 2.29
N PRO A 101 20.62 6.32 2.94
CA PRO A 101 21.43 5.25 2.37
C PRO A 101 20.61 3.95 2.22
N LEU A 102 21.02 3.08 1.29
CA LEU A 102 20.25 1.90 0.93
C LEU A 102 20.03 0.93 2.09
N TRP A 103 21.03 0.72 2.95
CA TRP A 103 20.92 -0.18 4.10
C TRP A 103 19.79 0.25 5.04
N PHE A 104 19.64 1.57 5.28
CA PHE A 104 18.60 2.11 6.14
C PHE A 104 17.22 1.90 5.52
N LYS A 105 17.09 2.18 4.22
CA LYS A 105 15.84 1.93 3.50
C LYS A 105 15.48 0.46 3.51
N ALA A 106 16.44 -0.44 3.33
CA ALA A 106 16.20 -1.88 3.37
C ALA A 106 15.69 -2.31 4.76
N LEU A 107 16.37 -1.92 5.84
CA LEU A 107 15.91 -2.22 7.20
C LEU A 107 14.51 -1.67 7.48
N PHE A 108 14.24 -0.44 7.02
CA PHE A 108 12.93 0.18 7.19
C PHE A 108 11.83 -0.56 6.42
N VAL A 109 12.08 -0.91 5.16
CA VAL A 109 11.13 -1.62 4.29
C VAL A 109 10.83 -3.02 4.82
N PHE A 110 11.82 -3.72 5.38
CA PHE A 110 11.66 -5.04 5.99
C PHE A 110 11.25 -5.00 7.47
N SER A 111 10.90 -3.83 8.00
CA SER A 111 10.31 -3.74 9.34
C SER A 111 8.91 -4.33 9.38
N TYR A 112 8.45 -4.71 10.57
CA TYR A 112 7.08 -5.17 10.82
C TYR A 112 6.03 -4.24 10.20
N TYR A 113 6.16 -2.93 10.43
CA TYR A 113 5.18 -1.96 9.94
C TYR A 113 5.11 -1.91 8.42
N MET A 114 6.25 -1.86 7.74
CA MET A 114 6.24 -1.73 6.28
C MET A 114 5.94 -3.04 5.55
N SER A 115 6.30 -4.19 6.13
CA SER A 115 6.13 -5.51 5.50
C SER A 115 4.85 -6.23 5.90
N TYR A 116 4.23 -5.87 7.01
CA TYR A 116 2.99 -6.50 7.49
C TYR A 116 1.90 -5.48 7.71
N GLU A 117 2.04 -4.59 8.70
CA GLU A 117 0.98 -3.66 9.09
C GLU A 117 0.46 -2.84 7.91
N TYR A 118 1.35 -2.23 7.13
CA TYR A 118 0.99 -1.32 6.04
C TYR A 118 0.94 -1.97 4.66
N ALA A 119 1.13 -3.29 4.56
CA ALA A 119 1.20 -3.99 3.28
C ALA A 119 0.27 -5.19 3.18
N VAL A 120 0.10 -5.95 4.26
CA VAL A 120 -0.66 -7.20 4.29
C VAL A 120 -2.08 -6.97 4.79
N ILE A 121 -2.22 -6.32 5.94
CA ILE A 121 -3.54 -5.98 6.49
C ILE A 121 -4.12 -4.86 5.59
N ALA A 122 -5.24 -5.11 4.91
CA ALA A 122 -5.75 -4.24 3.86
C ALA A 122 -6.63 -3.11 4.39
N ARG A 123 -5.99 -2.02 4.88
CA ARG A 123 -6.70 -0.82 5.36
C ARG A 123 -6.15 0.48 4.76
N ASN A 124 -6.75 1.59 5.18
CA ASN A 124 -6.45 2.93 4.69
C ASN A 124 -5.05 3.47 5.08
N TYR A 125 -4.33 2.88 6.03
CA TYR A 125 -3.00 3.39 6.43
C TYR A 125 -1.95 3.28 5.31
N ASN A 126 -2.09 2.34 4.37
CA ASN A 126 -1.16 2.20 3.26
C ASN A 126 -1.24 3.40 2.33
N LEU A 127 -2.46 3.93 2.14
CA LEU A 127 -2.65 5.21 1.45
C LEU A 127 -1.94 6.34 2.19
N THR A 128 -2.01 6.39 3.52
CA THR A 128 -1.27 7.38 4.31
C THR A 128 0.23 7.30 4.03
N VAL A 129 0.82 6.10 4.04
CA VAL A 129 2.25 5.91 3.76
C VAL A 129 2.60 6.34 2.33
N LEU A 130 1.84 5.88 1.34
CA LEU A 130 2.07 6.23 -0.07
C LEU A 130 1.97 7.75 -0.29
N LEU A 131 0.92 8.38 0.24
CA LEU A 131 0.68 9.81 0.08
C LEU A 131 1.75 10.65 0.79
N LEU A 132 2.20 10.26 1.98
CA LEU A 132 3.29 10.95 2.67
C LEU A 132 4.60 10.84 1.89
N PHE A 133 4.92 9.67 1.33
CA PHE A 133 6.10 9.51 0.48
C PHE A 133 5.97 10.30 -0.83
N ALA A 134 4.78 10.35 -1.43
CA ALA A 134 4.49 11.16 -2.61
C ALA A 134 4.71 12.64 -2.33
N LEU A 135 4.13 13.16 -1.25
CA LEU A 135 4.31 14.54 -0.81
C LEU A 135 5.80 14.84 -0.54
N ALA A 136 6.50 13.99 0.21
CA ALA A 136 7.93 14.19 0.47
C ALA A 136 8.76 14.20 -0.82
N ALA A 137 8.44 13.34 -1.78
CA ALA A 137 9.12 13.29 -3.08
C ALA A 137 8.83 14.51 -3.98
N LEU A 138 7.66 15.14 -3.82
CA LEU A 138 7.27 16.36 -4.52
C LEU A 138 7.86 17.62 -3.88
N CYS A 139 7.85 17.72 -2.56
CA CYS A 139 8.36 18.87 -1.81
C CYS A 139 9.90 18.93 -1.79
N HIS A 140 10.57 17.78 -1.85
CA HIS A 140 12.03 17.71 -1.91
C HIS A 140 12.50 16.95 -3.16
N PRO A 141 12.34 17.55 -4.36
CA PRO A 141 12.85 16.93 -5.58
C PRO A 141 14.36 16.76 -5.42
N ARG A 142 14.87 15.56 -5.73
CA ARG A 142 16.32 15.34 -5.73
C ARG A 142 16.91 16.27 -6.79
N THR A 143 17.65 17.28 -6.34
CA THR A 143 18.53 18.05 -7.20
C THR A 143 19.51 17.07 -7.84
N VAL A 144 19.50 17.05 -9.17
CA VAL A 144 20.32 16.15 -10.00
C VAL A 144 21.78 16.54 -9.91
#